data_AF-A0AAW1NCR1-F1
#
_entry.id   AF-A0AAW1NCR1-F1
#
_cell.length_a   1.000
_cell.length_b   1.000
_cell.length_c   1.000
_cell.angle_alpha   90.00
_cell.angle_beta   90.00
_cell.angle_gamma   90.00
#
_symmetry.space_group_name_H-M   'P 1'
#
loop_
_entity.id
_entity.type
_entity.pdbx_description
1 polymer ?
#
loop_
_entity_poly.entity_id
_entity_poly.type
_entity_poly.pdbx_seq_one_letter_code
_entity_poly.pdbx_strand_id
1 'polypeptide(L)'
;MLGDTNVVRFSWLLKPEQNSSVTALTVSVEEFIFSEEFIQSSDKLSLFKSKLLLSCEEIQKIAAATVGQNRNEAWLIARKHKLTASKFGRVLKTCQRNKFPPSFYKSILEGYDFNHALAVQWGVSNENLAREKFKEITNLPVNETGLWLHECGYLGGSPDGLIEDNALLEIKCLYSMRNVKIEEHFQTHNYFFQYEDGTV
;
A
#
# COMPACT_ATOMS: atom_id res chain seq x y z
N MET A 1 -38.90 -25.28 -13.07
CA MET A 1 -38.13 -24.29 -12.30
C MET A 1 -36.66 -24.55 -12.56
N LEU A 2 -36.05 -23.78 -13.48
CA LEU A 2 -34.64 -23.88 -13.81
C LEU A 2 -33.88 -23.05 -12.77
N GLY A 3 -32.91 -23.69 -12.11
CA GLY A 3 -32.10 -23.07 -11.07
C GLY A 3 -31.18 -22.00 -11.65
N ASP A 4 -31.10 -20.89 -10.93
CA ASP A 4 -30.20 -19.77 -11.20
C ASP A 4 -28.74 -20.25 -11.22
N THR A 5 -28.20 -20.39 -12.41
CA THR A 5 -26.76 -20.52 -12.62
C THR A 5 -26.13 -19.18 -12.29
N ASN A 6 -25.47 -19.12 -11.14
CA ASN A 6 -24.62 -18.02 -10.70
C ASN A 6 -23.48 -17.80 -11.73
N VAL A 7 -23.70 -16.92 -12.70
CA VAL A 7 -22.67 -16.47 -13.65
C VAL A 7 -21.77 -15.47 -12.91
N VAL A 8 -20.92 -15.99 -12.02
CA VAL A 8 -19.87 -15.22 -11.32
C VAL A 8 -18.52 -15.49 -11.98
N ARG A 9 -18.45 -15.35 -13.30
CA ARG A 9 -17.18 -15.25 -14.03
C ARG A 9 -17.40 -14.20 -15.11
N PHE A 10 -16.57 -13.16 -15.12
CA PHE A 10 -16.60 -12.01 -16.05
C PHE A 10 -17.52 -10.82 -15.72
N SER A 11 -18.04 -10.68 -14.50
CA SER A 11 -18.71 -9.43 -14.08
C SER A 11 -17.80 -8.20 -14.20
N TRP A 12 -16.47 -8.39 -14.09
CA TRP A 12 -15.46 -7.36 -14.30
C TRP A 12 -15.36 -6.89 -15.77
N LEU A 13 -15.68 -7.74 -16.74
CA LEU A 13 -15.61 -7.43 -18.17
C LEU A 13 -16.73 -6.48 -18.61
N LEU A 14 -17.82 -6.44 -17.83
CA LEU A 14 -18.99 -5.60 -18.04
C LEU A 14 -18.94 -4.31 -17.21
N LYS A 15 -17.93 -4.15 -16.34
CA LYS A 15 -17.73 -2.85 -15.68
C LYS A 15 -17.23 -1.87 -16.74
N PRO A 16 -17.81 -0.66 -16.85
CA PRO A 16 -17.26 0.37 -17.73
C PRO A 16 -15.78 0.57 -17.39
N GLU A 17 -14.96 0.75 -18.42
CA GLU A 17 -13.54 1.07 -18.25
C GLU A 17 -13.45 2.31 -17.37
N GLN A 18 -13.00 2.13 -16.14
CA GLN A 18 -12.94 3.23 -15.21
C GLN A 18 -11.78 4.11 -15.64
N ASN A 19 -12.13 5.25 -16.23
CA ASN A 19 -11.27 6.44 -16.29
C ASN A 19 -11.03 6.91 -14.86
N SER A 20 -10.26 6.13 -14.11
CA SER A 20 -9.84 6.47 -12.77
C SER A 20 -8.91 7.67 -12.95
N SER A 21 -9.24 8.82 -12.35
CA SER A 21 -8.46 10.06 -12.47
C SER A 21 -6.95 9.86 -12.24
N VAL A 22 -6.57 8.76 -11.58
CA VAL A 22 -5.20 8.35 -11.29
C VAL A 22 -4.41 7.86 -12.51
N THR A 23 -5.02 7.26 -13.53
CA THR A 23 -4.30 6.93 -14.77
C THR A 23 -3.87 8.17 -15.54
N ALA A 24 -4.60 9.27 -15.42
CA ALA A 24 -4.17 10.57 -15.94
C ALA A 24 -3.06 11.23 -15.11
N LEU A 25 -2.93 10.86 -13.82
CA LEU A 25 -1.97 11.44 -12.88
C LEU A 25 -0.67 10.63 -12.75
N THR A 26 -0.62 9.42 -13.31
CA THR A 26 0.56 8.55 -13.20
C THR A 26 0.93 7.95 -14.54
N VAL A 27 2.22 7.96 -14.85
CA VAL A 27 2.74 7.29 -16.04
C VAL A 27 2.65 5.78 -15.85
N SER A 28 2.02 5.10 -16.81
CA SER A 28 2.06 3.65 -16.93
C SER A 28 3.48 3.21 -17.23
N VAL A 29 4.16 2.68 -16.20
CA VAL A 29 5.55 2.18 -16.31
C VAL A 29 5.66 1.16 -17.44
N GLU A 30 4.66 0.29 -17.57
CA GLU A 30 4.62 -0.77 -18.56
C GLU A 30 4.56 -0.21 -19.99
N GLU A 31 3.61 0.68 -20.27
CA GLU A 31 3.53 1.33 -21.60
C GLU A 31 4.79 2.12 -21.93
N PHE A 32 5.36 2.79 -20.93
CA PHE A 32 6.54 3.62 -21.13
C PHE A 32 7.80 2.79 -21.44
N ILE A 33 8.06 1.69 -20.72
CA ILE A 33 9.25 0.86 -21.01
C ILE A 33 9.18 0.16 -22.38
N PHE A 34 7.98 -0.02 -22.91
CA PHE A 34 7.76 -0.57 -24.26
C PHE A 34 7.61 0.49 -25.35
N SER A 35 7.69 1.77 -25.01
CA SER A 35 7.64 2.86 -25.99
C SER A 35 8.91 2.89 -26.86
N GLU A 36 8.77 3.35 -28.11
CA GLU A 36 9.92 3.54 -29.00
C GLU A 36 10.95 4.51 -28.41
N GLU A 37 10.49 5.59 -27.77
CA GLU A 37 11.31 6.58 -27.06
C GLU A 37 12.28 5.89 -26.08
N PHE A 38 11.75 4.99 -25.24
CA PHE A 38 12.54 4.28 -24.25
C PHE A 38 13.47 3.23 -24.86
N ILE A 39 13.01 2.51 -25.89
CA ILE A 39 13.79 1.45 -26.55
C ILE A 39 15.00 2.03 -27.27
N GLN A 40 14.81 3.14 -27.98
CA GLN A 40 15.83 3.81 -28.80
C GLN A 40 16.78 4.70 -27.99
N SER A 41 16.40 5.09 -26.76
CA SER A 41 17.25 5.93 -25.91
C SER A 41 18.58 5.26 -25.57
N SER A 42 19.66 6.02 -25.69
CA SER A 42 21.01 5.63 -25.25
C SER A 42 21.14 5.65 -23.73
N ASP A 43 20.43 6.55 -23.04
CA ASP A 43 20.40 6.66 -21.58
C ASP A 43 18.99 6.39 -21.05
N LYS A 44 18.68 5.09 -20.95
CA LYS A 44 17.39 4.59 -20.45
C LYS A 44 17.15 4.96 -18.99
N LEU A 45 18.20 5.03 -18.18
CA LEU A 45 18.05 5.28 -16.74
C LEU A 45 17.67 6.74 -16.47
N SER A 46 18.34 7.69 -17.11
CA SER A 46 18.02 9.10 -16.96
C SER A 46 16.64 9.41 -17.52
N LEU A 47 16.30 8.85 -18.69
CA LEU A 47 14.98 8.97 -19.28
C LEU A 47 13.88 8.37 -18.38
N PHE A 48 14.15 7.22 -17.75
CA PHE A 48 13.24 6.60 -16.80
C PHE A 48 12.96 7.50 -15.59
N LYS A 49 14.02 8.03 -14.99
CA LYS A 49 13.91 8.92 -13.83
C LYS A 49 13.13 10.17 -14.19
N SER A 50 13.47 10.83 -15.29
CA SER A 50 12.82 12.09 -15.68
C SER A 50 11.34 11.93 -15.99
N LYS A 51 10.95 10.83 -16.66
CA LYS A 51 9.54 10.59 -17.01
C LYS A 51 8.65 10.29 -15.80
N LEU A 52 9.23 9.75 -14.73
CA LEU A 52 8.51 9.36 -13.52
C LEU A 52 8.52 10.44 -12.43
N LEU A 53 9.21 11.57 -12.63
CA LEU A 53 9.19 12.63 -11.65
C LEU A 53 7.77 13.14 -11.41
N LEU A 54 7.43 13.34 -10.14
CA LEU A 54 6.15 13.86 -9.70
C LEU A 54 6.36 15.14 -8.90
N SER A 55 5.50 16.11 -9.14
CA SER A 55 5.35 17.30 -8.32
C SER A 55 4.59 17.00 -7.02
N CYS A 56 4.73 17.87 -6.02
CA CYS A 56 3.97 17.76 -4.78
C CYS A 56 2.45 17.78 -5.02
N GLU A 57 1.99 18.56 -6.01
CA GLU A 57 0.57 18.65 -6.37
C GLU A 57 0.05 17.32 -6.94
N GLU A 58 0.82 16.67 -7.82
CA GLU A 58 0.46 15.35 -8.35
C GLU A 58 0.42 14.30 -7.24
N ILE A 59 1.40 14.30 -6.33
CA ILE A 59 1.44 13.40 -5.18
C ILE A 59 0.18 13.57 -4.31
N GLN A 60 -0.21 14.81 -4.00
CA GLN A 60 -1.42 15.10 -3.23
C GLN A 60 -2.70 14.63 -3.95
N LYS A 61 -2.80 14.86 -5.26
CA LYS A 61 -3.93 14.39 -6.07
C LYS A 61 -4.02 12.86 -6.08
N ILE A 62 -2.88 12.17 -6.21
CA ILE A 62 -2.84 10.70 -6.16
C ILE A 62 -3.27 10.21 -4.78
N ALA A 63 -2.75 10.80 -3.71
CA ALA A 63 -3.12 10.41 -2.34
C ALA A 63 -4.63 10.60 -2.10
N ALA A 64 -5.21 11.72 -2.52
CA ALA A 64 -6.64 12.00 -2.40
C ALA A 64 -7.50 11.04 -3.25
N ALA A 65 -7.10 10.76 -4.49
CA ALA A 65 -7.86 9.88 -5.39
C ALA A 65 -7.78 8.39 -5.01
N THR A 66 -6.82 8.01 -4.16
CA THR A 66 -6.56 6.62 -3.77
C THR A 66 -6.91 6.30 -2.31
N VAL A 67 -7.65 7.19 -1.63
CA VAL A 67 -8.20 6.96 -0.27
C VAL A 67 -9.06 5.70 -0.26
N GLY A 68 -9.01 4.94 0.84
CA GLY A 68 -9.73 3.67 1.01
C GLY A 68 -8.92 2.43 0.60
N GLN A 69 -7.70 2.61 0.09
CA GLN A 69 -6.68 1.59 -0.14
C GLN A 69 -7.21 0.33 -0.86
N ASN A 70 -7.29 -0.82 -0.19
CA ASN A 70 -7.71 -2.09 -0.79
C ASN A 70 -9.14 -2.07 -1.33
N ARG A 71 -10.00 -1.16 -0.85
CA ARG A 71 -11.38 -0.94 -1.35
C ARG A 71 -11.44 0.00 -2.54
N ASN A 72 -10.33 0.66 -2.87
CA ASN A 72 -10.23 1.61 -3.97
C ASN A 72 -9.43 1.00 -5.14
N GLU A 73 -10.11 0.77 -6.26
CA GLU A 73 -9.48 0.20 -7.47
C GLU A 73 -8.36 1.11 -8.01
N ALA A 74 -8.49 2.43 -7.89
CA ALA A 74 -7.46 3.38 -8.32
C ALA A 74 -6.17 3.24 -7.49
N TRP A 75 -6.28 2.88 -6.21
CA TRP A 75 -5.12 2.58 -5.37
C TRP A 75 -4.37 1.33 -5.87
N LEU A 76 -5.10 0.28 -6.29
CA LEU A 76 -4.50 -0.94 -6.84
C LEU A 76 -3.72 -0.63 -8.13
N ILE A 77 -4.28 0.21 -9.00
CA ILE A 77 -3.66 0.65 -10.25
C ILE A 77 -2.41 1.48 -9.97
N ALA A 78 -2.52 2.53 -9.15
CA ALA A 78 -1.43 3.46 -8.84
C ALA A 78 -0.21 2.77 -8.25
N ARG A 79 -0.46 1.76 -7.41
CA ARG A 79 0.57 0.99 -6.70
C ARG A 79 1.27 -0.05 -7.58
N LYS A 80 0.71 -0.39 -8.75
CA LYS A 80 1.33 -1.32 -9.69
C LYS A 80 2.70 -0.77 -10.13
N HIS A 81 3.69 -1.64 -10.23
CA HIS A 81 5.07 -1.29 -10.58
C HIS A 81 5.75 -0.26 -9.65
N LYS A 82 5.25 -0.06 -8.43
CA LYS A 82 5.87 0.79 -7.41
C LYS A 82 6.53 -0.05 -6.32
N LEU A 83 7.63 0.45 -5.77
CA LEU A 83 8.30 -0.10 -4.59
C LEU A 83 7.64 0.48 -3.34
N THR A 84 6.68 -0.25 -2.79
CA THR A 84 5.93 0.21 -1.60
C THR A 84 6.66 -0.06 -0.29
N ALA A 85 6.45 0.78 0.71
CA ALA A 85 6.99 0.65 2.07
C ALA A 85 6.83 -0.77 2.65
N SER A 86 5.64 -1.36 2.50
CA SER A 86 5.32 -2.74 2.96
C SER A 86 6.18 -3.84 2.32
N LYS A 87 6.77 -3.59 1.14
CA LYS A 87 7.69 -4.52 0.45
C LYS A 87 9.15 -4.10 0.57
N PHE A 88 9.44 -2.89 1.05
CA PHE A 88 10.77 -2.29 0.99
C PHE A 88 11.81 -3.01 1.84
N GLY A 89 11.41 -3.57 2.99
CA GLY A 89 12.30 -4.42 3.80
C GLY A 89 12.84 -5.65 3.03
N ARG A 90 12.10 -6.17 2.06
CA ARG A 90 12.58 -7.24 1.16
C ARG A 90 13.53 -6.68 0.10
N VAL A 91 13.24 -5.52 -0.47
CA VAL A 91 14.13 -4.83 -1.41
C VAL A 91 15.51 -4.64 -0.78
N LEU A 92 15.57 -4.09 0.43
CA LEU A 92 16.83 -3.90 1.15
C LEU A 92 17.62 -5.20 1.35
N LYS A 93 16.94 -6.27 1.80
CA LYS A 93 17.57 -7.60 1.99
C LYS A 93 18.09 -8.20 0.68
N THR A 94 17.39 -7.98 -0.44
CA THR A 94 17.81 -8.44 -1.77
C THR A 94 19.04 -7.67 -2.24
N CYS A 95 19.04 -6.34 -2.09
CA CYS A 95 20.18 -5.48 -2.41
C CYS A 95 21.42 -5.87 -1.59
N GLN A 96 21.26 -6.09 -0.28
CA GLN A 96 22.36 -6.50 0.61
C GLN A 96 23.01 -7.82 0.16
N ARG A 97 22.21 -8.77 -0.35
CA ARG A 97 22.69 -10.06 -0.85
C ARG A 97 23.23 -9.99 -2.28
N ASN A 98 23.00 -8.89 -2.99
CA ASN A 98 23.30 -8.70 -4.41
C ASN A 98 22.81 -9.86 -5.30
N LYS A 99 21.60 -10.38 -5.02
CA LYS A 99 20.99 -11.50 -5.75
C LYS A 99 19.52 -11.19 -6.04
N PHE A 100 19.17 -11.12 -7.32
CA PHE A 100 17.82 -10.71 -7.76
C PHE A 100 17.12 -11.86 -8.50
N PRO A 101 16.56 -12.86 -7.77
CA PRO A 101 15.89 -13.99 -8.41
C PRO A 101 14.57 -13.57 -9.09
N PRO A 102 14.09 -14.29 -10.12
CA PRO A 102 12.79 -14.01 -10.76
C PRO A 102 11.60 -13.91 -9.78
N SER A 103 11.62 -14.72 -8.70
CA SER A 103 10.61 -14.68 -7.64
C SER A 103 10.56 -13.36 -6.87
N PHE A 104 11.68 -12.63 -6.78
CA PHE A 104 11.72 -11.29 -6.20
C PHE A 104 10.92 -10.32 -7.07
N TYR A 105 11.20 -10.27 -8.37
CA TYR A 105 10.49 -9.40 -9.31
C TYR A 105 8.99 -9.70 -9.33
N LYS A 106 8.61 -10.98 -9.44
CA LYS A 106 7.21 -11.42 -9.39
C LYS A 106 6.50 -10.89 -8.15
N SER A 107 7.14 -11.02 -6.98
CA SER A 107 6.55 -10.57 -5.73
C SER A 107 6.39 -9.05 -5.62
N ILE A 108 7.32 -8.29 -6.18
CA ILE A 108 7.27 -6.83 -6.16
C ILE A 108 6.20 -6.33 -7.14
N LEU A 109 6.15 -6.89 -8.35
CA LEU A 109 5.34 -6.41 -9.47
C LEU A 109 3.89 -6.92 -9.45
N GLU A 110 3.67 -8.22 -9.24
CA GLU A 110 2.34 -8.84 -9.33
C GLU A 110 1.62 -8.82 -7.97
N GLY A 111 2.38 -8.78 -6.88
CA GLY A 111 1.83 -9.05 -5.54
C GLY A 111 1.40 -10.51 -5.39
N TYR A 112 1.20 -10.95 -4.15
CA TYR A 112 0.54 -12.22 -3.89
C TYR A 112 -0.84 -11.91 -3.33
N ASP A 113 -1.83 -12.69 -3.74
CA ASP A 113 -3.13 -12.67 -3.07
C ASP A 113 -2.96 -13.30 -1.68
N PHE A 114 -3.07 -12.46 -0.65
CA PHE A 114 -3.02 -12.88 0.75
C PHE A 114 -4.41 -12.88 1.39
N ASN A 115 -5.48 -12.75 0.61
CA ASN A 115 -6.85 -12.72 1.13
C ASN A 115 -7.20 -14.00 1.90
N HIS A 116 -6.48 -15.11 1.70
CA HIS A 116 -6.68 -16.36 2.43
C HIS A 116 -5.97 -16.43 3.79
N ALA A 117 -5.04 -15.50 4.07
CA ALA A 117 -4.28 -15.53 5.32
C ALA A 117 -5.12 -14.94 6.46
N LEU A 118 -5.46 -15.77 7.46
CA LEU A 118 -6.26 -15.35 8.63
C LEU A 118 -5.67 -14.11 9.33
N ALA A 119 -4.35 -14.01 9.42
CA ALA A 119 -3.70 -12.86 10.03
C ALA A 119 -3.91 -11.56 9.23
N VAL A 120 -3.98 -11.65 7.90
CA VAL A 120 -4.24 -10.49 7.02
C VAL A 120 -5.71 -10.09 7.12
N GLN A 121 -6.63 -11.05 7.06
CA GLN A 121 -8.07 -10.80 7.25
C GLN A 121 -8.37 -10.17 8.61
N TRP A 122 -7.68 -10.65 9.66
CA TRP A 122 -7.75 -10.09 11.00
C TRP A 122 -7.27 -8.64 11.03
N GLY A 123 -6.11 -8.36 10.42
CA GLY A 123 -5.58 -7.01 10.27
C GLY A 123 -6.59 -6.06 9.66
N VAL A 124 -7.07 -6.39 8.46
CA VAL A 124 -8.02 -5.57 7.69
C VAL A 124 -9.33 -5.34 8.46
N SER A 125 -9.85 -6.37 9.13
CA SER A 125 -11.13 -6.26 9.84
C SER A 125 -11.06 -5.41 11.11
N ASN A 126 -9.89 -5.34 11.75
CA ASN A 126 -9.71 -4.66 13.04
C ASN A 126 -9.05 -3.29 12.95
N GLU A 127 -8.43 -2.95 11.81
CA GLU A 127 -7.71 -1.69 11.62
C GLU A 127 -8.59 -0.46 11.91
N ASN A 128 -9.81 -0.44 11.38
CA ASN A 128 -10.75 0.67 11.61
C ASN A 128 -11.09 0.82 13.10
N LEU A 129 -11.34 -0.30 13.79
CA LEU A 129 -11.64 -0.28 15.23
C LEU A 129 -10.45 0.26 16.03
N ALA A 130 -9.23 -0.18 15.70
CA ALA A 130 -8.02 0.31 16.34
C ALA A 130 -7.80 1.82 16.10
N ARG A 131 -8.08 2.31 14.88
CA ARG A 131 -7.99 3.74 14.55
C ARG A 131 -8.98 4.58 15.35
N GLU A 132 -10.23 4.14 15.46
CA GLU A 132 -11.25 4.85 16.24
C GLU A 132 -10.92 4.84 17.73
N LYS A 133 -10.40 3.72 18.26
CA LYS A 133 -9.94 3.67 19.66
C LYS A 133 -8.75 4.60 19.92
N PHE A 134 -7.81 4.70 18.98
CA PHE A 134 -6.70 5.65 19.06
C PHE A 134 -7.20 7.09 19.11
N LYS A 135 -8.15 7.47 18.24
CA LYS A 135 -8.77 8.80 18.25
C LYS A 135 -9.45 9.10 19.59
N GLU A 136 -10.21 8.15 20.13
CA GLU A 136 -10.92 8.29 21.40
C GLU A 136 -9.97 8.52 22.59
N ILE A 137 -8.87 7.77 22.65
CA ILE A 137 -7.91 7.85 23.76
C ILE A 137 -7.08 9.13 23.69
N THR A 138 -6.60 9.47 22.50
CA THR A 138 -5.64 10.58 22.32
C THR A 138 -6.33 11.92 22.05
N ASN A 139 -7.61 11.92 21.68
CA ASN A 139 -8.34 13.06 21.11
C ASN A 139 -7.66 13.69 19.88
N LEU A 140 -6.75 12.98 19.22
CA LEU A 140 -6.08 13.46 18.02
C LEU A 140 -6.93 13.19 16.77
N PRO A 141 -7.06 14.16 15.85
CA PRO A 141 -7.73 13.94 14.58
C PRO A 141 -6.89 13.03 13.69
N VAL A 142 -7.43 11.87 13.32
CA VAL A 142 -6.81 10.97 12.34
C VAL A 142 -7.61 10.99 11.04
N ASN A 143 -6.97 11.44 9.97
CA ASN A 143 -7.55 11.45 8.62
C ASN A 143 -7.15 10.20 7.86
N GLU A 144 -8.11 9.56 7.19
CA GLU A 144 -7.80 8.50 6.22
C GLU A 144 -7.02 9.08 5.05
N THR A 145 -6.15 8.27 4.46
CA THR A 145 -5.34 8.68 3.32
C THR A 145 -5.18 7.54 2.30
N GLY A 146 -4.74 7.90 1.09
CA GLY A 146 -4.38 6.96 0.03
C GLY A 146 -2.88 6.69 -0.08
N LEU A 147 -2.43 6.45 -1.31
CA LEU A 147 -1.05 6.22 -1.68
C LEU A 147 -0.29 7.54 -1.84
N TRP A 148 0.74 7.72 -1.01
CA TRP A 148 1.73 8.77 -1.15
C TRP A 148 2.93 8.22 -1.92
N LEU A 149 3.23 8.84 -3.06
CA LEU A 149 4.45 8.56 -3.82
C LEU A 149 5.55 9.56 -3.44
N HIS A 150 6.79 9.11 -3.51
CA HIS A 150 7.94 10.01 -3.49
C HIS A 150 8.04 10.75 -4.83
N GLU A 151 8.71 11.90 -4.86
CA GLU A 151 8.96 12.71 -6.07
C GLU A 151 9.63 11.94 -7.22
N CYS A 152 10.26 10.81 -6.93
CA CYS A 152 10.86 9.94 -7.95
C CYS A 152 9.83 9.07 -8.69
N GLY A 153 8.58 9.05 -8.23
CA GLY A 153 7.45 8.36 -8.84
C GLY A 153 7.43 6.83 -8.72
N TYR A 154 8.50 6.18 -8.27
CA TYR A 154 8.56 4.72 -8.13
C TYR A 154 8.66 4.21 -6.69
N LEU A 155 8.86 5.09 -5.70
CA LEU A 155 8.76 4.76 -4.27
C LEU A 155 7.43 5.28 -3.71
N GLY A 156 6.86 4.60 -2.72
CA GLY A 156 5.66 5.10 -2.04
C GLY A 156 5.20 4.30 -0.84
N GLY A 157 4.19 4.82 -0.15
CA GLY A 157 3.57 4.20 1.02
C GLY A 157 2.12 4.64 1.19
N SER A 158 1.37 3.88 1.98
CA SER A 158 -0.02 4.22 2.32
C SER A 158 -0.14 4.12 3.83
N PRO A 159 0.06 5.24 4.54
CA PRO A 159 -0.13 5.28 5.99
C PRO A 159 -1.56 4.88 6.37
N ASP A 160 -1.73 4.30 7.54
CA ASP A 160 -3.06 3.93 8.06
C ASP A 160 -3.84 5.15 8.54
N GLY A 161 -3.15 6.28 8.74
CA GLY A 161 -3.76 7.59 8.94
C GLY A 161 -2.74 8.72 8.98
N LEU A 162 -3.21 9.94 8.79
CA LEU A 162 -2.44 11.17 8.99
C LEU A 162 -2.98 11.90 10.22
N ILE A 163 -2.07 12.38 11.07
CA ILE A 163 -2.38 13.14 12.27
C ILE A 163 -1.82 14.54 12.08
N GLU A 164 -2.73 15.51 11.95
CA GLU A 164 -2.39 16.90 11.66
C GLU A 164 -1.39 16.99 10.49
N ASP A 165 -0.37 17.85 10.60
CA ASP A 165 0.59 18.11 9.52
C ASP A 165 1.91 17.34 9.67
N ASN A 166 2.20 16.78 10.85
CA ASN A 166 3.55 16.33 11.21
C ASN A 166 3.64 14.87 11.69
N ALA A 167 2.53 14.14 11.74
CA ALA A 167 2.53 12.77 12.22
C ALA A 167 1.73 11.83 11.32
N LEU A 168 2.13 10.56 11.33
CA LEU A 168 1.44 9.48 10.65
C LEU A 168 1.12 8.37 11.64
N LEU A 169 0.06 7.63 11.36
CA LEU A 169 -0.37 6.48 12.13
C LEU A 169 -0.10 5.20 11.32
N GLU A 170 0.57 4.24 11.95
CA GLU A 170 0.77 2.88 11.44
C GLU A 170 0.21 1.89 12.48
N ILE A 171 -0.81 1.13 12.10
CA ILE A 171 -1.57 0.23 12.94
C ILE A 171 -1.09 -1.20 12.73
N LYS A 172 -1.01 -1.95 13.83
CA LYS A 172 -0.69 -3.39 13.81
C LYS A 172 -1.66 -4.16 14.68
N CYS A 173 -2.52 -4.95 14.04
CA CYS A 173 -3.45 -5.85 14.72
C CYS A 173 -2.88 -7.28 14.71
N LEU A 174 -2.23 -7.69 15.80
CA LEU A 174 -1.49 -8.95 15.88
C LEU A 174 -2.42 -10.16 16.09
N TYR A 175 -2.61 -10.97 15.04
CA TYR A 175 -3.48 -12.16 15.10
C TYR A 175 -3.02 -13.21 16.14
N SER A 176 -1.71 -13.35 16.35
CA SER A 176 -1.15 -14.28 17.35
C SER A 176 -1.55 -13.93 18.79
N MET A 177 -1.86 -12.65 19.05
CA MET A 177 -2.19 -12.14 20.38
C MET A 177 -3.69 -11.86 20.56
N ARG A 178 -4.54 -12.24 19.60
CA ARG A 178 -5.97 -11.89 19.59
C ARG A 178 -6.78 -12.34 20.82
N ASN A 179 -6.31 -13.36 21.54
CA ASN A 179 -6.98 -13.94 22.71
C ASN A 179 -6.14 -13.76 23.99
N VAL A 180 -5.08 -12.96 23.96
CA VAL A 180 -4.15 -12.80 25.07
C VAL A 180 -4.11 -11.34 25.45
N LYS A 181 -4.07 -11.04 26.75
CA LYS A 181 -3.78 -9.68 27.20
C LYS A 181 -2.35 -9.33 26.79
N ILE A 182 -2.17 -8.12 26.27
CA ILE A 182 -0.89 -7.62 25.79
C ILE A 182 0.18 -7.77 26.88
N GLU A 183 -0.16 -7.43 28.11
CA GLU A 183 0.71 -7.50 29.30
C GLU A 183 1.21 -8.92 29.57
N GLU A 184 0.33 -9.93 29.46
CA GLU A 184 0.67 -11.34 29.67
C GLU A 184 1.55 -11.87 28.53
N HIS A 185 1.31 -11.43 27.29
CA HIS A 185 2.10 -11.86 26.14
C HIS A 185 3.53 -11.33 26.18
N PHE A 186 3.72 -10.06 26.56
CA PHE A 186 5.04 -9.44 26.59
C PHE A 186 5.92 -9.91 27.75
N GLN A 187 5.35 -10.47 28.83
CA GLN A 187 6.12 -11.12 29.91
C GLN A 187 6.83 -12.42 29.48
N THR A 188 6.37 -13.06 28.40
CA THR A 188 6.89 -14.37 27.97
C THR A 188 8.01 -14.27 26.91
N HIS A 189 8.35 -13.07 26.46
CA HIS A 189 9.33 -12.84 25.39
C HIS A 189 10.29 -11.69 25.74
N ASN A 190 11.53 -11.73 25.23
CA ASN A 190 12.55 -10.69 25.43
C ASN A 190 12.24 -9.40 24.65
N TYR A 191 11.12 -8.75 24.93
CA TYR A 191 10.80 -7.42 24.41
C TYR A 191 10.94 -6.36 25.51
N PHE A 192 11.52 -5.22 25.16
CA PHE A 192 11.45 -4.02 25.99
C PHE A 192 10.14 -3.30 25.63
N PHE A 193 9.32 -2.97 26.63
CA PHE A 193 8.14 -2.15 26.44
C PHE A 193 8.20 -0.93 27.36
N GLN A 194 7.76 0.21 26.85
CA GLN A 194 7.50 1.41 27.62
C GLN A 194 6.00 1.69 27.45
N TYR A 195 5.30 1.74 28.57
CA TYR A 195 3.91 2.19 28.60
C TYR A 195 3.94 3.70 28.79
N GLU A 196 3.56 4.44 27.76
CA GLU A 196 3.22 5.86 27.91
C GLU A 196 1.70 5.92 28.00
N ASP A 197 1.21 6.20 29.21
CA ASP A 197 -0.18 6.64 29.40
C ASP A 197 -0.41 7.80 28.44
N GLY A 198 -1.39 7.69 27.55
CA GLY A 198 -1.63 8.59 26.41
C GLY A 198 -1.99 10.04 26.74
N THR A 199 -1.59 10.53 27.90
CA THR A 199 -1.46 11.96 28.20
C THR A 199 -0.24 12.51 27.49
N VAL A 200 -0.49 13.11 26.32
CA VAL A 200 0.41 14.12 25.72
C VAL A 200 0.45 15.35 26.63
#